data_AF-A0A949V2I5-F1
#
_entry.id   AF-A0A949V2I5-F1
#
_cell.length_a   1.000
_cell.length_b   1.000
_cell.length_c   1.000
_cell.angle_alpha   90.00
_cell.angle_beta   90.00
_cell.angle_gamma   90.00
#
_symmetry.space_group_name_H-M   'P 1'
#
loop_
_entity.id
_entity.type
_entity.pdbx_description
1 polymer ?
#
loop_
_entity_poly.entity_id
_entity_poly.type
_entity_poly.pdbx_seq_one_letter_code
_entity_poly.pdbx_strand_id
1 'polypeptide(L)'
;LLALLGLKDLEHQVILEAEALGLPRGFPMVGPEAVLGLELNPYAAELARVTVWIGEIQWMLSHGFNLSKNPILKPLNTIEQRDAIVNQDGTEPEWPTADVIVGNPPF
;
A
#
# COMPACT_ATOMS: atom_id res chain seq x y z
N LEU A 1 -3.73 -5.27 2.45
CA LEU A 1 -4.50 -5.47 1.19
C LEU A 1 -5.74 -4.60 1.14
N LEU A 2 -6.71 -4.76 2.06
CA LEU A 2 -7.97 -4.01 2.03
C LEU A 2 -7.77 -2.49 1.94
N ALA A 3 -6.80 -1.95 2.69
CA ALA A 3 -6.47 -0.51 2.66
C ALA A 3 -6.05 -0.01 1.26
N LEU A 4 -5.08 -0.69 0.62
CA LEU A 4 -4.65 -0.32 -0.74
C LEU A 4 -5.79 -0.44 -1.74
N LEU A 5 -6.52 -1.56 -1.71
CA LEU A 5 -7.64 -1.78 -2.63
C LEU A 5 -8.71 -0.70 -2.48
N GLY A 6 -9.08 -0.34 -1.26
CA GLY A 6 -10.05 0.73 -1.00
C GLY A 6 -9.59 2.10 -1.52
N LEU A 7 -8.31 2.45 -1.34
CA LEU A 7 -7.76 3.69 -1.89
C LEU A 7 -7.77 3.70 -3.43
N LYS A 8 -7.43 2.58 -4.06
CA LYS A 8 -7.43 2.45 -5.52
C LYS A 8 -8.84 2.46 -6.10
N ASP A 9 -9.80 1.81 -5.43
CA ASP A 9 -11.21 1.84 -5.82
C ASP A 9 -11.76 3.27 -5.78
N LEU A 10 -11.43 4.02 -4.73
CA LEU A 10 -11.80 5.43 -4.60
C LEU A 10 -11.15 6.28 -5.71
N GLU A 11 -9.84 6.14 -5.94
CA GLU A 11 -9.16 6.85 -7.02
C GLU A 11 -9.79 6.53 -8.39
N HIS A 12 -10.10 5.26 -8.64
CA HIS A 12 -10.72 4.84 -9.89
C HIS A 12 -12.11 5.45 -10.09
N GLN A 13 -12.93 5.50 -9.04
CA GLN A 13 -14.23 6.17 -9.06
C GLN A 13 -14.08 7.66 -9.41
N VAL A 14 -13.15 8.36 -8.77
CA VAL A 14 -12.87 9.79 -9.05
C VAL A 14 -12.44 9.99 -10.51
N ILE A 15 -11.59 9.11 -11.05
CA ILE A 15 -11.16 9.18 -12.46
C ILE A 15 -12.35 9.01 -13.41
N LEU A 16 -13.24 8.04 -13.15
CA LEU A 16 -14.42 7.80 -13.99
C LEU A 16 -15.41 8.97 -13.93
N GLU A 17 -15.62 9.56 -12.75
CA GLU A 17 -16.47 10.74 -12.59
C GLU A 17 -15.89 11.96 -13.30
N ALA A 18 -14.58 12.18 -13.19
CA ALA A 18 -13.89 13.24 -13.92
C ALA A 18 -14.05 13.08 -15.44
N GLU A 19 -13.90 11.86 -15.96
CA GLU A 19 -14.12 11.54 -17.38
C GLU A 19 -15.57 11.86 -17.81
N ALA A 20 -16.56 11.50 -16.99
CA ALA A 20 -17.97 11.81 -17.25
C ALA A 20 -18.27 13.32 -17.27
N LEU A 21 -17.47 14.13 -16.56
CA LEU A 21 -17.54 15.59 -16.57
C LEU A 21 -16.75 16.24 -17.73
N GLY A 22 -16.15 15.44 -18.60
CA GLY A 22 -15.41 15.91 -19.78
C GLY A 22 -13.94 16.22 -19.53
N LEU A 23 -13.37 15.80 -18.39
CA LEU A 23 -11.94 15.90 -18.12
C LEU A 23 -11.18 14.75 -18.80
N PRO A 24 -9.89 14.92 -19.13
CA PRO A 24 -9.07 13.84 -19.64
C PRO A 24 -8.97 12.68 -18.64
N ARG A 25 -9.10 11.45 -19.14
CA ARG A 25 -8.95 10.25 -18.32
C ARG A 25 -7.52 10.12 -17.80
N GLY A 26 -7.38 10.14 -16.47
CA GLY A 26 -6.12 9.92 -15.77
C GLY A 26 -5.73 8.45 -15.68
N PHE A 27 -4.45 8.19 -15.42
CA PHE A 27 -3.96 6.87 -15.01
C PHE A 27 -3.91 6.83 -13.47
N PRO A 28 -4.27 5.71 -12.81
CA PRO A 28 -4.15 5.57 -11.37
C PRO A 28 -2.74 5.90 -10.88
N MET A 29 -2.63 6.74 -9.86
CA MET A 29 -1.38 7.16 -9.25
C MET A 29 -1.17 6.56 -7.86
N VAL A 30 -2.23 6.09 -7.19
CA VAL A 30 -2.12 5.41 -5.90
C VAL A 30 -1.46 4.04 -6.12
N GLY A 31 -0.29 3.87 -5.50
CA GLY A 31 0.50 2.63 -5.55
C GLY A 31 0.75 2.00 -4.18
N PRO A 32 1.48 0.86 -4.15
CA PRO A 32 1.89 0.15 -2.95
C PRO A 32 2.53 1.02 -1.85
N GLU A 33 3.22 2.09 -2.24
CA GLU A 33 3.86 3.07 -1.36
C GLU A 33 2.88 3.80 -0.41
N ALA A 34 1.58 3.80 -0.72
CA ALA A 34 0.57 4.34 0.18
C ALA A 34 0.33 3.47 1.43
N VAL A 35 0.85 2.24 1.44
CA VAL A 35 0.74 1.32 2.58
C VAL A 35 2.00 1.37 3.41
N LEU A 36 1.85 1.86 4.65
CA LEU A 36 2.87 1.86 5.68
C LEU A 36 2.66 0.68 6.64
N GLY A 37 3.73 0.15 7.24
CA GLY A 37 3.61 -0.93 8.21
C GLY A 37 4.85 -1.08 9.09
N LEU A 38 4.64 -1.52 10.32
CA LEU A 38 5.69 -1.90 11.27
C LEU A 38 5.46 -3.37 11.63
N GLU A 39 6.45 -4.22 11.39
CA GLU A 39 6.36 -5.66 11.67
C GLU A 39 7.67 -6.17 12.27
N LEU A 40 7.60 -6.77 13.45
CA LEU A 40 8.79 -7.25 14.15
C LEU A 40 9.36 -8.51 13.47
N ASN A 41 8.48 -9.41 13.00
CA ASN A 41 8.88 -10.68 12.42
C ASN A 41 9.40 -10.48 10.99
N PRO A 42 10.66 -10.84 10.70
CA PRO A 42 11.27 -10.59 9.41
C PRO A 42 10.59 -11.34 8.25
N TYR A 43 10.06 -12.53 8.50
CA TYR A 43 9.32 -13.28 7.49
C TYR A 43 7.97 -12.63 7.17
N ALA A 44 7.23 -12.20 8.20
CA ALA A 44 5.96 -11.52 8.03
C ALA A 44 6.12 -10.17 7.31
N ALA A 45 7.19 -9.42 7.60
CA ALA A 45 7.49 -8.16 6.93
C ALA A 45 7.72 -8.35 5.41
N GLU A 46 8.53 -9.33 5.02
CA GLU A 46 8.76 -9.64 3.61
C GLU A 46 7.50 -10.19 2.92
N LEU A 47 6.75 -11.06 3.61
CA LEU A 47 5.48 -11.55 3.10
C LEU A 47 4.49 -10.41 2.85
N ALA A 48 4.41 -9.44 3.76
CA ALA A 48 3.55 -8.26 3.62
C ALA A 48 3.94 -7.43 2.39
N ARG A 49 5.25 -7.15 2.18
CA ARG A 49 5.72 -6.40 1.00
C ARG A 49 5.30 -7.07 -0.31
N VAL A 50 5.51 -8.38 -0.42
CA VAL A 50 5.12 -9.15 -1.62
C VAL A 50 3.60 -9.16 -1.79
N THR A 51 2.86 -9.34 -0.69
CA THR A 51 1.38 -9.41 -0.72
C THR A 51 0.76 -8.10 -1.18
N VAL A 52 1.29 -6.95 -0.76
CA VAL A 52 0.83 -5.63 -1.23
C VAL A 52 1.00 -5.51 -2.75
N TRP A 53 2.14 -5.93 -3.29
CA TRP A 53 2.38 -5.95 -4.73
C TRP A 53 1.46 -6.91 -5.49
N ILE A 54 1.18 -8.09 -4.94
CA ILE A 54 0.23 -9.03 -5.54
C ILE A 54 -1.16 -8.37 -5.64
N GLY A 55 -1.60 -7.69 -4.58
CA GLY A 55 -2.86 -6.94 -4.58
C GLY A 55 -2.90 -5.84 -5.64
N GLU A 56 -1.83 -5.05 -5.75
CA GLU A 56 -1.69 -4.02 -6.79
C GLU A 56 -1.86 -4.60 -8.19
N ILE A 57 -1.10 -5.67 -8.49
CA ILE A 57 -1.11 -6.31 -9.81
C ILE A 57 -2.49 -6.91 -10.11
N GLN A 58 -3.09 -7.60 -9.15
CA GLN A 58 -4.42 -8.18 -9.31
C GLN A 58 -5.47 -7.11 -9.60
N TRP A 59 -5.43 -5.99 -8.87
CA TRP A 59 -6.33 -4.86 -9.08
C TRP A 59 -6.14 -4.21 -10.44
N MET A 60 -4.89 -3.97 -10.86
CA MET A 60 -4.59 -3.40 -12.17
C MET A 60 -5.14 -4.27 -13.30
N LEU A 61 -4.92 -5.58 -13.22
CA LEU A 61 -5.40 -6.54 -14.21
C LEU A 61 -6.93 -6.62 -14.25
N SER A 62 -7.61 -6.60 -13.10
CA SER A 62 -9.08 -6.66 -13.04
C SER A 62 -9.76 -5.42 -13.61
N HIS A 63 -9.05 -4.28 -13.66
CA HIS A 63 -9.54 -3.00 -14.19
C HIS A 63 -8.98 -2.67 -15.58
N GLY A 64 -8.31 -3.63 -16.24
CA GLY A 64 -7.84 -3.48 -17.62
C GLY A 64 -6.61 -2.58 -17.79
N PHE A 65 -5.86 -2.31 -16.71
CA PHE A 65 -4.62 -1.54 -16.77
C PHE A 65 -3.43 -2.42 -17.18
N ASN A 66 -2.50 -1.84 -17.91
CA ASN A 66 -1.24 -2.49 -18.26
C ASN A 66 -0.25 -2.43 -17.09
N LEU A 67 0.44 -3.55 -16.85
CA LEU A 67 1.49 -3.64 -15.84
C LEU A 67 2.82 -3.09 -16.36
N SER A 68 3.60 -2.52 -15.46
CA SER A 68 5.03 -2.31 -15.70
C SER A 68 5.71 -3.66 -15.93
N LYS A 69 6.46 -3.79 -17.03
CA LYS A 69 7.18 -5.03 -17.35
C LYS A 69 8.61 -5.05 -16.81
N ASN A 70 9.20 -3.88 -16.53
CA ASN A 70 10.60 -3.74 -16.10
C ASN A 70 10.80 -2.50 -15.22
N PRO A 71 10.94 -2.66 -13.88
CA PRO A 71 10.66 -3.87 -13.10
C PRO A 71 9.14 -4.06 -12.89
N ILE A 72 8.71 -5.32 -12.69
CA ILE A 72 7.33 -5.65 -12.29
C ILE A 72 7.11 -5.28 -10.82
N LEU A 73 8.10 -5.57 -9.97
CA LEU A 73 8.10 -5.26 -8.55
C LEU A 73 9.17 -4.20 -8.27
N LYS A 74 8.77 -3.06 -7.70
CA LYS A 74 9.75 -2.09 -7.18
C LYS A 74 10.00 -2.38 -5.69
N PRO A 75 11.18 -2.07 -5.15
CA PRO A 75 11.42 -2.17 -3.72
C PRO A 75 10.37 -1.40 -2.93
N LEU A 76 9.78 -2.03 -1.91
CA LEU A 76 8.79 -1.42 -1.02
C LEU A 76 9.41 -1.25 0.36
N ASN A 77 9.85 -0.03 0.67
CA ASN A 77 10.54 0.29 1.92
C ASN A 77 9.60 0.78 3.02
N THR A 78 8.29 0.84 2.74
CA THR A 78 7.27 1.37 3.65
C THR A 78 6.79 0.38 4.70
N ILE A 79 7.14 -0.90 4.56
CA ILE A 79 6.93 -1.93 5.58
C ILE A 79 8.25 -2.13 6.32
N GLU A 80 8.41 -1.52 7.49
CA GLU A 80 9.64 -1.53 8.27
C GLU A 80 9.69 -2.76 9.21
N GLN A 81 10.85 -3.41 9.25
CA GLN A 81 11.08 -4.56 10.13
C GLN A 81 11.55 -4.09 11.52
N ARG A 82 10.62 -3.69 12.38
CA ARG A 82 10.91 -3.25 13.75
C ARG A 82 9.71 -3.38 14.68
N ASP A 83 9.99 -3.25 15.98
CA ASP A 83 8.98 -3.22 17.02
C ASP A 83 8.15 -1.93 16.94
N ALA A 84 6.83 -2.06 17.02
CA ALA A 84 5.88 -0.96 16.96
C ALA A 84 5.61 -0.31 18.33
N ILE A 85 6.08 -0.91 19.43
CA ILE A 85 5.80 -0.52 20.81
C ILE A 85 7.05 -0.01 21.53
N VAL A 86 8.23 -0.60 21.30
CA VAL A 86 9.45 -0.25 22.04
C VAL A 86 10.73 -0.33 21.21
N ASN A 87 11.56 0.70 21.27
CA ASN A 87 12.90 0.69 20.67
C ASN A 87 13.87 -0.19 21.48
N GLN A 88 15.02 -0.53 20.89
CA GLN A 88 16.06 -1.33 21.58
C GLN A 88 16.59 -0.67 22.87
N ASP A 89 16.51 0.65 22.98
CA ASP A 89 16.92 1.43 24.15
C ASP A 89 15.80 1.64 25.19
N GLY A 90 14.61 1.06 24.95
CA GLY A 90 13.45 1.17 25.83
C GLY A 90 12.59 2.42 25.62
N THR A 91 12.92 3.25 24.63
CA THR A 91 12.11 4.44 24.29
C THR A 91 10.91 4.10 23.41
N GLU A 92 9.92 5.00 23.38
CA GLU A 92 8.77 4.89 22.49
C GLU A 92 9.21 5.07 21.02
N PRO A 93 8.82 4.17 20.10
CA PRO A 93 9.20 4.26 18.70
C PRO A 93 8.47 5.40 17.99
N GLU A 94 9.18 6.11 17.12
CA GLU A 94 8.56 7.08 16.21
C GLU A 94 7.82 6.33 15.10
N TRP A 95 6.52 6.56 14.96
CA TRP A 95 5.72 5.99 13.90
C TRP A 95 5.76 6.89 12.66
N PRO A 96 5.74 6.33 11.44
CA PRO A 96 5.65 7.15 10.24
C PRO A 96 4.34 7.93 10.24
N THR A 97 4.35 9.14 9.69
CA THR A 97 3.14 9.95 9.54
C THR A 97 2.14 9.23 8.64
N ALA A 98 0.91 9.06 9.14
CA ALA A 98 -0.17 8.38 8.43
C ALA A 98 -1.49 9.11 8.67
N ASP A 99 -2.35 9.16 7.65
CA ASP A 99 -3.68 9.75 7.77
C ASP A 99 -4.68 8.81 8.46
N VAL A 100 -4.49 7.49 8.30
CA VAL A 100 -5.36 6.45 8.83
C VAL A 100 -4.52 5.28 9.33
N ILE A 101 -4.87 4.77 10.52
CA ILE A 101 -4.23 3.61 11.12
C ILE A 101 -5.25 2.47 11.18
N VAL A 102 -4.87 1.31 10.65
CA VAL A 102 -5.63 0.05 10.73
C VAL A 102 -4.70 -1.04 11.23
N GLY A 103 -5.18 -1.91 12.12
CA GLY A 103 -4.38 -2.99 12.66
C GLY A 103 -5.22 -4.02 13.40
N ASN A 104 -4.66 -5.21 13.54
CA ASN A 104 -5.16 -6.26 14.41
C ASN A 104 -3.99 -6.70 15.31
N PRO A 105 -3.72 -5.97 16.41
CA PRO A 105 -2.57 -6.25 17.26
C PRO A 105 -2.69 -7.66 17.87
N PRO A 106 -1.55 -8.29 18.23
CA PRO A 106 -1.58 -9.56 18.94
C PRO A 106 -2.36 -9.43 20.26
N PHE A 107 -3.14 -10.46 20.58
CA PHE A 107 -3.91 -10.56 21.83
C PHE A 107 -3.02 -11.02 23.00
#